data_AF-A0A3F3PJ19-F1
#
_entry.id   AF-A0A3F3PJ19-F1
#
_cell.length_a   1.000
_cell.length_b   1.000
_cell.length_c   1.000
_cell.angle_alpha   90.00
_cell.angle_beta   90.00
_cell.angle_gamma   90.00
#
_symmetry.space_group_name_H-M   'P 1'
#
loop_
_entity.id
_entity.type
_entity.pdbx_description
1 polymer ?
#
loop_
_entity_poly.entity_id
_entity_poly.type
_entity_poly.pdbx_seq_one_letter_code
_entity_poly.pdbx_strand_id
1 'polypeptide(L)'
;MSISKTAIAVECSKQVVKYIRSNLQVFSSPRAPPTRIEQARSITLTILEALYKYLLKKPGLYLDKIAIFLQNKSFKSRRSLHLHT
;
A
#
# COMPACT_ATOMS: atom_id res chain seq x y z
N MET A 1 -32.33 -6.83 -11.28
CA MET A 1 -32.72 -7.24 -9.91
C MET A 1 -32.92 -6.00 -9.04
N SER A 2 -34.02 -5.90 -8.30
CA SER A 2 -34.26 -4.78 -7.36
C SER A 2 -33.43 -4.95 -6.09
N ILE A 3 -32.95 -3.85 -5.50
CA ILE A 3 -32.11 -3.84 -4.28
C ILE A 3 -32.72 -4.69 -3.15
N SER A 4 -34.03 -4.60 -2.92
CA SER A 4 -34.72 -5.39 -1.88
C SER A 4 -34.67 -6.90 -2.13
N LYS A 5 -34.88 -7.35 -3.38
CA LYS A 5 -34.81 -8.77 -3.75
C LYS A 5 -33.39 -9.31 -3.59
N THR A 6 -32.38 -8.54 -4.01
CA THR A 6 -30.97 -8.91 -3.84
C THR A 6 -30.59 -8.97 -2.36
N ALA A 7 -30.98 -7.98 -1.57
CA ALA A 7 -30.72 -7.93 -0.13
C ALA A 7 -31.25 -9.17 0.60
N ILE A 8 -32.46 -9.63 0.25
CA ILE A 8 -33.04 -10.86 0.79
C ILE A 8 -32.25 -12.09 0.32
N ALA A 9 -31.93 -12.18 -0.97
CA ALA A 9 -31.22 -13.32 -1.55
C ALA A 9 -29.80 -13.51 -1.02
N VAL A 10 -29.13 -12.43 -0.59
CA VAL A 10 -27.77 -12.47 -0.01
C VAL A 10 -27.74 -12.20 1.49
N GLU A 11 -28.90 -12.20 2.15
CA GLU A 11 -29.03 -11.98 3.61
C GLU A 11 -28.26 -10.75 4.13
N CYS A 12 -28.26 -9.67 3.34
CA CYS A 12 -27.55 -8.43 3.64
C CYS A 12 -28.52 -7.24 3.74
N SER A 13 -28.06 -6.16 4.39
CA SER A 13 -28.86 -4.94 4.44
C SER A 13 -28.98 -4.28 3.05
N LYS A 14 -30.10 -3.57 2.82
CA LYS A 14 -30.30 -2.80 1.58
C LYS A 14 -29.19 -1.77 1.36
N GLN A 15 -28.63 -1.22 2.44
CA GLN A 15 -27.49 -0.30 2.42
C GLN A 15 -26.24 -0.97 1.85
N VAL A 16 -25.90 -2.18 2.29
CA VAL A 16 -24.74 -2.93 1.78
C VAL A 16 -24.86 -3.18 0.28
N VAL A 17 -26.04 -3.59 -0.20
CA VAL A 17 -26.29 -3.78 -1.64
C VAL A 17 -26.11 -2.48 -2.44
N LYS A 18 -26.54 -1.33 -1.90
CA LYS A 18 -26.31 -0.02 -2.52
C LYS A 18 -24.82 0.31 -2.61
N TYR A 19 -24.07 0.11 -1.53
CA TYR A 19 -22.62 0.35 -1.49
C TYR A 19 -21.87 -0.54 -2.47
N ILE A 20 -22.15 -1.83 -2.49
CA ILE A 20 -21.52 -2.78 -3.43
C ILE A 20 -21.81 -2.38 -4.87
N ARG A 21 -23.05 -2.01 -5.19
CA ARG A 21 -23.43 -1.56 -6.55
C ARG A 21 -22.72 -0.27 -6.94
N SER A 22 -22.59 0.68 -6.02
CA SER A 22 -21.85 1.93 -6.24
C SER A 22 -20.36 1.65 -6.48
N ASN A 23 -19.75 0.80 -5.66
CA ASN A 23 -18.35 0.40 -5.83
C ASN A 23 -18.11 -0.31 -7.16
N LEU A 24 -19.04 -1.18 -7.59
CA LEU A 24 -18.98 -1.83 -8.90
C LEU A 24 -19.06 -0.83 -10.05
N GLN A 25 -19.85 0.23 -9.93
CA GLN A 25 -19.93 1.29 -10.95
C GLN A 25 -18.64 2.10 -11.05
N VAL A 26 -18.01 2.41 -9.91
CA VAL A 26 -16.79 3.24 -9.88
C VAL A 26 -15.55 2.45 -10.25
N PHE A 27 -15.38 1.25 -9.69
CA PHE A 27 -14.14 0.48 -9.83
C PHE A 27 -14.22 -0.65 -10.86
N SER A 28 -15.42 -0.95 -11.40
CA SER A 28 -15.66 -2.07 -12.33
C SER A 28 -15.12 -3.41 -11.82
N SER A 29 -14.98 -3.56 -10.50
CA SER A 29 -14.38 -4.72 -9.86
C SER A 29 -15.21 -5.12 -8.65
N PRO A 30 -15.56 -6.41 -8.50
CA PRO A 30 -16.23 -6.92 -7.30
C PRO A 30 -15.27 -7.01 -6.10
N ARG A 31 -13.97 -6.86 -6.34
CA ARG A 31 -12.95 -6.87 -5.29
C ARG A 31 -13.02 -5.55 -4.52
N ALA A 32 -12.97 -5.63 -3.18
CA ALA A 32 -12.86 -4.44 -2.36
C ALA A 32 -11.66 -3.59 -2.83
N PRO A 33 -11.83 -2.27 -2.99
CA PRO A 33 -10.69 -1.40 -3.27
C PRO A 33 -9.71 -1.48 -2.10
N PRO A 34 -8.41 -1.35 -2.35
CA PRO A 34 -7.41 -1.35 -1.29
C PRO A 34 -7.76 -0.27 -0.25
N THR A 35 -8.21 -0.71 0.93
CA THR A 35 -8.85 0.14 1.95
C THR A 35 -7.89 1.07 2.65
N ARG A 36 -6.58 0.82 2.56
CA ARG A 36 -5.46 1.62 3.05
C ARG A 36 -4.17 0.95 2.56
N ILE A 37 -3.62 1.42 1.45
CA ILE A 37 -2.16 1.45 1.37
C ILE A 37 -1.85 2.75 2.08
N GLU A 38 -1.13 2.68 3.21
CA GLU A 38 -0.49 3.85 3.82
C GLU A 38 -0.13 4.80 2.69
N GLN A 39 -0.70 6.00 2.67
CA GLN A 39 -0.46 6.94 1.58
C GLN A 39 1.04 6.94 1.33
N ALA A 40 1.46 6.31 0.23
CA ALA A 40 2.87 6.15 -0.05
C ALA A 40 3.36 7.59 -0.01
N ARG A 41 4.28 7.90 0.91
CA ARG A 41 4.79 9.27 1.06
C ARG A 41 5.38 9.62 -0.31
N SER A 42 4.57 10.24 -1.14
CA SER A 42 4.93 10.51 -2.51
C SER A 42 5.93 11.63 -2.37
N ILE A 43 7.20 11.30 -2.60
CA ILE A 43 8.24 12.30 -2.66
C ILE A 43 7.83 13.19 -3.84
N THR A 44 7.27 14.36 -3.53
CA THR A 44 6.94 15.36 -4.55
C THR A 44 8.21 15.65 -5.35
N LEU A 45 8.08 15.88 -6.66
CA LEU A 45 9.23 16.13 -7.54
C LEU A 45 10.19 17.20 -6.97
N THR A 46 9.66 18.24 -6.32
CA THR A 46 10.43 19.27 -5.62
C THR A 46 11.29 18.72 -4.48
N ILE A 47 10.76 17.80 -3.69
CA ILE A 47 11.49 17.15 -2.60
C ILE A 47 12.58 16.25 -3.20
N LEU A 48 12.29 15.58 -4.32
CA LEU A 48 13.27 14.73 -5.02
C LEU A 48 14.44 15.56 -5.55
N GLU A 49 14.18 16.71 -6.19
CA GLU A 49 15.21 17.62 -6.69
C GLU A 49 16.07 18.21 -5.55
N ALA A 50 15.43 18.61 -4.45
CA ALA A 50 16.14 19.11 -3.27
C ALA A 50 17.02 18.02 -2.65
N LEU A 51 16.52 16.79 -2.57
CA LEU A 51 17.27 15.63 -2.11
C LEU A 51 18.47 15.36 -3.01
N TYR A 52 18.29 15.42 -4.34
CA TYR A 52 19.35 15.21 -5.31
C TYR A 52 20.47 16.25 -5.17
N LYS A 53 20.12 17.54 -5.09
CA LYS A 53 21.10 18.63 -4.86
C LYS A 53 21.86 18.45 -3.54
N TYR A 54 21.16 18.03 -2.48
CA TYR A 54 21.76 17.78 -1.18
C TYR A 54 22.74 16.59 -1.22
N LEU A 55 22.35 15.49 -1.88
CA LEU A 55 23.19 14.29 -2.01
C LEU A 55 24.40 14.54 -2.91
N LEU A 56 24.27 15.33 -3.97
CA LEU A 56 25.41 15.77 -4.79
C LEU A 56 26.44 16.55 -3.97
N LYS A 57 26.00 17.39 -3.03
CA LYS A 57 26.89 18.16 -2.15
C LYS A 57 27.62 17.29 -1.13
N LYS A 58 27.03 16.15 -0.74
CA LYS A 58 27.58 15.24 0.28
C LYS A 58 27.31 13.77 -0.08
N PRO A 59 28.08 13.19 -1.01
CA PRO A 59 27.82 11.83 -1.50
C PRO A 59 27.99 10.75 -0.41
N GLY A 60 28.83 10.99 0.61
CA GLY A 60 29.05 10.04 1.71
C GLY A 60 27.79 9.70 2.52
N LEU A 61 26.85 10.66 2.65
CA LEU A 61 25.58 10.45 3.37
C LEU A 61 24.65 9.44 2.68
N TYR A 62 24.78 9.25 1.37
CA TYR A 62 24.00 8.23 0.64
C TYR A 62 24.53 6.82 0.93
N LEU A 63 25.85 6.68 0.98
CA LEU A 63 26.52 5.40 1.26
C LEU A 63 26.17 4.89 2.65
N ASP A 64 26.17 5.75 3.67
CA ASP A 64 25.81 5.38 5.05
C ASP A 64 24.35 4.90 5.14
N LYS A 65 23.43 5.56 4.45
CA LYS A 65 22.01 5.17 4.41
C LYS A 65 21.80 3.85 3.67
N ILE A 66 22.53 3.61 2.57
CA ILE A 66 22.50 2.33 1.87
C ILE A 66 23.07 1.22 2.74
N ALA A 67 24.18 1.46 3.45
CA ALA A 67 24.77 0.49 4.37
C ALA A 67 23.76 0.05 5.43
N ILE A 68 23.04 1.00 6.04
CA ILE A 68 21.96 0.71 7.01
C ILE A 68 20.81 -0.08 6.35
N PHE A 69 20.41 0.27 5.13
CA PHE A 69 19.35 -0.43 4.40
C PHE A 69 19.73 -1.88 4.06
N LEU A 70 20.96 -2.11 3.59
CA LEU A 70 21.49 -3.43 3.26
C LEU A 70 21.67 -4.27 4.53
N GLN A 71 22.15 -3.69 5.63
CA GLN A 71 22.31 -4.38 6.91
C GLN A 71 20.97 -4.81 7.50
N ASN A 72 19.93 -3.97 7.39
CA ASN A 72 18.57 -4.30 7.82
C ASN A 72 17.93 -5.41 6.96
N LYS A 73 18.17 -5.43 5.66
CA LYS A 73 17.71 -6.53 4.77
C LYS A 73 18.44 -7.85 5.08
N SER A 74 19.75 -7.79 5.28
CA SER A 74 20.56 -8.97 5.64
C SER A 74 20.13 -9.57 6.99
N PHE A 75 19.79 -8.72 7.97
CA PHE A 75 19.29 -9.16 9.27
C PHE A 75 17.89 -9.79 9.19
N LYS A 76 17.01 -9.29 8.31
CA LYS A 76 15.71 -9.95 8.02
C LYS A 76 15.91 -11.33 7.36
N SER A 77 16.93 -11.50 6.50
CA SER A 77 17.21 -12.79 5.86
C SER A 77 17.70 -13.86 6.86
N ARG A 78 18.46 -13.48 7.89
CA ARG A 78 18.99 -14.44 8.88
C ARG A 78 17.96 -14.87 9.93
N ARG A 79 16.91 -14.10 10.17
CA ARG A 79 15.82 -14.50 11.08
C ARG A 79 14.87 -15.54 10.47
N SER A 80 14.87 -15.71 9.16
CA SER A 80 14.05 -16.73 8.48
C SER A 80 14.63 -18.16 8.57
N LEU A 81 15.86 -18.32 9.07
CA LEU A 81 16.55 -19.62 9.16
C LEU A 81 16.57 -20.23 10.58
N HIS A 82 15.95 -19.56 11.57
CA HIS A 82 15.91 -20.03 12.97
C HIS A 82 14.49 -20.28 13.51
N LEU A 83 13.50 -20.47 12.63
CA LEU A 83 12.13 -20.83 13.03
C LEU A 83 11.67 -22.20 12.47
N HIS A 84 12.60 -23.02 11.99
CA HIS A 84 12.30 -24.41 11.62
C HIS A 84 13.46 -25.34 12.02
N THR A 85 13.53 -25.68 13.30
CA THR A 85 14.06 -26.94 13.86
C THR A 85 13.41 -27.13 15.21
#